data_AF-A0AAE1D558-F1
#
_entry.id   AF-A0AAE1D558-F1
#
_cell.length_a   1.000
_cell.length_b   1.000
_cell.length_c   1.000
_cell.angle_alpha   90.00
_cell.angle_beta   90.00
_cell.angle_gamma   90.00
#
_symmetry.space_group_name_H-M   'P 1'
#
loop_
_entity.id
_entity.type
_entity.pdbx_description
1 polymer ?
#
loop_
_entity_poly.entity_id
_entity_poly.type
_entity_poly.pdbx_seq_one_letter_code
_entity_poly.pdbx_strand_id
1 'polypeptide(L)'
;MLERLDVLMAWCRMKFKPKKSCSLSVRKDKIDATTIFTAASQQIPMVSQEPVKSLGRWYNSSMKDTKRGLETVELATEGLLAINRCGLQGKLKVWCLQFMLIPKLLWPLLVYEICSTTVEAIDAKINKFTRR
;
A
#
# COMPACT_ATOMS: atom_id res chain seq x y z
N MET A 1 15.03 25.39 3.52
CA MET A 1 15.27 24.14 4.30
C MET A 1 16.04 23.10 3.48
N LEU A 2 15.61 22.78 2.26
CA LEU A 2 16.30 21.82 1.39
C LEU A 2 17.74 22.23 1.02
N GLU A 3 17.98 23.50 0.70
CA GLU A 3 19.33 24.02 0.39
C GLU A 3 20.33 23.80 1.54
N ARG A 4 19.89 23.93 2.79
CA ARG A 4 20.73 23.63 3.95
C ARG A 4 21.07 22.14 4.04
N LEU A 5 20.14 21.26 3.66
CA LEU A 5 20.40 19.82 3.58
C LEU A 5 21.36 19.49 2.43
N ASP A 6 21.26 20.17 1.28
CA ASP A 6 22.21 20.01 0.17
C ASP A 6 23.66 20.29 0.63
N VAL A 7 23.87 21.38 1.40
CA VAL A 7 25.18 21.72 1.98
C VAL A 7 25.69 20.63 2.93
N LEU A 8 24.84 20.14 3.84
CA LEU A 8 25.21 19.08 4.78
C LEU A 8 25.54 17.77 4.05
N MET A 9 24.76 17.40 3.04
CA MET A 9 25.03 16.21 2.23
C MET A 9 26.36 16.33 1.49
N ALA A 10 26.68 17.53 0.98
CA ALA A 10 27.97 17.80 0.35
C ALA A 10 29.14 17.59 1.33
N TRP A 11 29.01 18.01 2.60
CA TRP A 11 30.02 17.74 3.63
C TRP A 11 30.24 16.24 3.85
N CYS A 12 29.17 15.45 3.78
CA CYS A 12 29.23 13.99 3.84
C CYS A 12 29.68 13.32 2.53
N ARG A 13 30.07 14.09 1.49
CA ARG A 13 30.38 13.58 0.13
C ARG A 13 29.21 12.84 -0.53
N MET A 14 27.98 13.19 -0.15
CA MET A 14 26.75 12.65 -0.71
C MET A 14 26.02 13.70 -1.54
N LYS A 15 25.05 13.26 -2.35
CA LYS A 15 24.17 14.15 -3.10
C LYS A 15 22.77 13.59 -3.18
N PHE A 16 21.77 14.45 -3.14
CA PHE A 16 20.41 14.05 -3.47
C PHE A 16 20.30 13.70 -4.96
N LYS A 17 19.39 12.78 -5.28
CA LYS A 17 19.06 12.40 -6.65
C LYS A 17 17.62 12.82 -6.90
N PRO A 18 17.38 14.01 -7.49
CA PRO A 18 16.03 14.57 -7.63
C PRO A 18 15.05 13.60 -8.29
N LYS A 19 15.46 12.93 -9.37
CA LYS A 19 14.68 11.90 -10.08
C LYS A 19 14.36 10.62 -9.27
N LYS A 20 15.08 10.39 -8.17
CA LYS A 20 14.82 9.26 -7.23
C LYS A 20 14.16 9.73 -5.94
N SER A 21 13.99 11.03 -5.79
CA SER A 21 13.27 11.64 -4.69
C SER A 21 11.82 11.88 -5.12
N CYS A 22 10.91 11.97 -4.17
CA CYS A 22 9.52 12.29 -4.42
C CYS A 22 9.06 13.28 -3.36
N SER A 23 8.40 14.37 -3.78
CA SER A 23 7.98 15.42 -2.86
C SER A 23 6.48 15.37 -2.57
N LEU A 24 6.13 15.69 -1.33
CA LEU A 24 4.76 15.83 -0.87
C LEU A 24 4.69 17.04 0.05
N SER A 25 3.79 17.99 -0.25
CA SER A 25 3.46 19.11 0.64
C SER A 25 2.03 18.95 1.11
N VAL A 26 1.79 19.16 2.41
CA VAL A 26 0.46 19.09 3.02
C VAL A 26 0.20 20.39 3.76
N ARG A 27 -0.93 21.03 3.46
CA ARG A 27 -1.38 22.27 4.09
C ARG A 27 -2.86 22.14 4.44
N LYS A 28 -3.21 22.31 5.71
CA LYS A 28 -4.60 22.19 6.22
C LYS A 28 -5.26 20.88 5.73
N ASP A 29 -4.58 19.76 5.95
CA ASP A 29 -5.03 18.40 5.58
C ASP A 29 -5.29 18.15 4.09
N LYS A 30 -4.80 19.03 3.22
CA LYS A 30 -4.87 18.88 1.78
C LYS A 30 -3.48 18.88 1.18
N ILE A 31 -3.32 18.10 0.11
CA ILE A 31 -2.10 18.13 -0.68
C ILE A 31 -1.98 19.50 -1.33
N ASP A 32 -0.86 20.16 -1.07
CA ASP A 32 -0.52 21.44 -1.68
C ASP A 32 0.33 21.21 -2.93
N ALA A 33 -0.32 21.25 -4.10
CA ALA A 33 0.35 21.10 -5.39
C ALA A 33 1.12 22.36 -5.83
N THR A 34 1.03 23.46 -5.08
CA THR A 34 1.72 24.72 -5.43
C THR A 34 3.16 24.78 -4.90
N THR A 35 3.47 24.00 -3.88
CA THR A 35 4.82 23.95 -3.31
C THR A 35 5.70 23.05 -4.15
N ILE A 36 6.70 23.65 -4.82
CA ILE A 36 7.68 22.94 -5.64
C ILE A 36 8.99 22.82 -4.86
N PHE A 37 9.55 21.61 -4.82
CA PHE A 37 10.84 21.36 -4.21
C PHE A 37 11.90 21.15 -5.29
N THR A 38 13.05 21.79 -5.11
CA THR A 38 14.22 21.65 -5.97
C THR A 38 15.41 21.17 -5.15
N ALA A 39 16.22 20.29 -5.73
CA ALA A 39 17.50 19.85 -5.18
C ALA A 39 18.52 19.79 -6.31
N ALA A 40 19.76 20.24 -6.06
CA ALA A 40 20.80 20.34 -7.09
C ALA A 40 20.31 21.04 -8.39
N SER A 41 19.53 22.12 -8.23
CA SER A 41 18.92 22.90 -9.32
C SER A 41 17.97 22.13 -10.25
N GLN A 42 17.51 20.94 -9.85
CA GLN A 42 16.47 20.18 -10.56
C GLN A 42 15.21 20.05 -9.70
N GLN A 43 14.05 20.04 -10.35
CA GLN A 43 12.78 19.80 -9.69
C GLN A 43 12.65 18.34 -9.26
N ILE A 44 12.18 18.13 -8.03
CA ILE A 44 11.80 16.82 -7.51
C ILE A 44 10.36 16.53 -7.97
N PRO A 45 10.07 15.34 -8.53
CA PRO A 45 8.71 15.00 -8.93
C PRO A 45 7.78 14.90 -7.72
N MET A 46 6.53 15.35 -7.89
CA MET A 46 5.52 15.27 -6.84
C MET A 46 4.87 13.89 -6.80
N VAL A 47 4.46 13.42 -5.61
CA VAL A 47 3.68 12.17 -5.44
C VAL A 47 2.38 12.16 -6.27
N SER A 48 1.83 13.34 -6.56
CA SER A 48 0.65 13.50 -7.40
C SER A 48 0.92 13.25 -8.89
N GLN A 49 2.14 13.49 -9.35
CA GLN A 49 2.58 13.27 -10.73
C GLN A 49 3.16 11.87 -10.90
N GLU A 50 4.02 11.48 -9.98
CA GLU A 50 4.70 10.18 -9.96
C GLU A 50 4.46 9.51 -8.61
N PRO A 51 3.38 8.69 -8.50
CA PRO A 51 3.13 7.89 -7.30
C PRO A 51 4.33 6.99 -6.98
N VAL A 52 4.66 6.88 -5.70
CA VAL A 52 5.83 6.12 -5.25
C VAL A 52 5.40 4.89 -4.46
N LYS A 53 6.11 3.78 -4.67
CA LYS A 53 5.97 2.58 -3.85
C LYS A 53 7.13 2.49 -2.85
N SER A 54 6.82 2.35 -1.57
CA SER A 54 7.81 2.12 -0.52
C SER A 54 7.35 0.99 0.40
N LEU A 55 8.22 0.00 0.64
CA LEU A 55 7.95 -1.16 1.50
C LEU A 55 6.62 -1.88 1.18
N GLY A 56 6.24 -1.96 -0.09
CA GLY A 56 4.98 -2.57 -0.51
C GLY A 56 3.79 -1.61 -0.56
N ARG A 57 3.84 -0.47 0.15
CA ARG A 57 2.78 0.55 0.17
C ARG A 57 2.91 1.49 -1.01
N TRP A 58 1.77 1.83 -1.60
CA TRP A 58 1.68 2.87 -2.62
C TRP A 58 1.27 4.19 -1.99
N TYR A 59 2.00 5.26 -2.31
CA TYR A 59 1.67 6.63 -1.95
C TYR A 59 1.28 7.38 -3.22
N ASN A 60 0.10 8.00 -3.19
CA ASN A 60 -0.46 8.77 -4.31
C ASN A 60 -1.13 10.05 -3.78
N SER A 61 -1.69 10.84 -4.69
CA SER A 61 -2.39 12.08 -4.37
C SER A 61 -3.67 11.94 -3.53
N SER A 62 -4.23 10.73 -3.41
CA SER A 62 -5.40 10.55 -2.55
C SER A 62 -5.02 10.48 -1.08
N MET A 63 -3.82 9.98 -0.75
CA MET A 63 -3.40 9.66 0.62
C MET A 63 -4.42 8.83 1.43
N LYS A 64 -5.30 8.11 0.74
CA LYS A 64 -6.35 7.28 1.35
C LYS A 64 -6.15 5.83 0.95
N ASP A 65 -6.44 4.95 1.89
CA ASP A 65 -6.34 3.51 1.71
C ASP A 65 -7.69 2.83 1.40
N THR A 66 -8.77 3.61 1.26
CA THR A 66 -10.13 3.09 1.01
C THR A 66 -10.17 2.12 -0.19
N LYS A 67 -9.50 2.49 -1.29
CA LYS A 67 -9.41 1.63 -2.48
C LYS A 67 -8.67 0.31 -2.20
N ARG A 68 -7.63 0.36 -1.36
CA ARG A 68 -6.84 -0.82 -0.98
C ARG A 68 -7.63 -1.77 -0.08
N GLY A 69 -8.49 -1.23 0.78
CA GLY A 69 -9.48 -2.01 1.51
C GLY A 69 -10.41 -2.80 0.57
N LEU A 70 -10.98 -2.15 -0.45
CA LEU A 70 -11.83 -2.81 -1.45
C LEU A 70 -11.09 -3.90 -2.23
N GLU A 71 -9.89 -3.59 -2.74
CA GLU A 71 -9.04 -4.56 -3.45
C GLU A 71 -8.69 -5.77 -2.56
N THR A 72 -8.54 -5.57 -1.24
CA THR A 72 -8.27 -6.67 -0.28
C THR A 72 -9.50 -7.56 -0.10
N VAL A 73 -10.71 -6.99 -0.07
CA VAL A 73 -11.97 -7.76 -0.03
C VAL A 73 -12.16 -8.57 -1.31
N GLU A 74 -11.84 -7.99 -2.47
CA GLU A 74 -11.87 -8.67 -3.77
C GLU A 74 -10.89 -9.84 -3.77
N LEU A 75 -9.63 -9.61 -3.38
CA LEU A 75 -8.60 -10.66 -3.25
C LEU A 75 -9.08 -11.82 -2.36
N ALA A 76 -9.68 -11.51 -1.20
CA ALA A 76 -10.22 -12.52 -0.30
C ALA A 76 -11.34 -13.32 -0.98
N THR A 77 -12.25 -12.63 -1.65
CA THR A 77 -13.42 -13.24 -2.30
C THR A 77 -12.99 -14.17 -3.44
N GLU A 78 -12.08 -13.71 -4.31
CA GLU A 78 -11.54 -14.51 -5.41
C GLU A 78 -10.76 -15.72 -4.91
N GLY A 79 -9.91 -15.53 -3.89
CA GLY A 79 -9.16 -16.61 -3.28
C GLY A 79 -10.06 -17.68 -2.66
N LEU A 80 -11.11 -17.28 -1.94
CA LEU A 80 -12.08 -18.21 -1.37
C LEU A 80 -12.87 -18.96 -2.45
N LEU A 81 -13.27 -18.28 -3.53
CA LEU A 81 -13.93 -18.92 -4.66
C LEU A 81 -13.02 -19.95 -5.35
N ALA A 82 -11.74 -19.61 -5.53
CA ALA A 82 -10.76 -20.52 -6.13
C ALA A 82 -10.55 -21.78 -5.26
N ILE A 83 -10.39 -21.61 -3.94
CA ILE A 83 -10.29 -22.74 -2.99
C ILE A 83 -11.57 -23.56 -2.97
N ASN A 84 -12.74 -22.92 -3.01
CA ASN A 84 -14.01 -23.65 -2.98
C ASN A 84 -14.20 -24.50 -4.26
N ARG A 85 -13.80 -23.96 -5.42
CA ARG A 85 -13.94 -24.62 -6.72
C ARG A 85 -12.87 -25.69 -6.98
N CYS A 86 -11.78 -25.73 -6.20
CA CYS A 86 -10.79 -26.77 -6.40
C CYS A 86 -11.35 -28.15 -6.00
N GLY A 87 -10.93 -29.20 -6.69
CA GLY A 87 -11.36 -30.59 -6.45
C GLY A 87 -10.77 -31.23 -5.19
N LEU A 88 -10.18 -30.44 -4.29
CA LEU A 88 -9.54 -30.93 -3.07
C LEU A 88 -10.58 -31.30 -2.00
N GLN A 89 -10.19 -32.22 -1.11
CA GLN A 89 -10.97 -32.53 0.09
C GLN A 89 -11.00 -31.35 1.08
N GLY A 90 -12.01 -31.30 1.95
CA GLY A 90 -12.21 -30.19 2.90
C GLY A 90 -10.97 -29.85 3.74
N LYS A 91 -10.27 -30.86 4.29
CA LYS A 91 -9.03 -30.65 5.06
C LYS A 91 -7.95 -29.92 4.27
N LEU A 92 -7.78 -30.28 2.99
CA LEU A 92 -6.80 -29.65 2.09
C LEU A 92 -7.25 -28.24 1.66
N LYS A 93 -8.57 -27.99 1.52
CA LYS A 93 -9.09 -26.64 1.27
C LYS A 93 -8.82 -25.70 2.44
N VAL A 94 -9.04 -26.16 3.67
CA VAL A 94 -8.69 -25.39 4.88
C VAL A 94 -7.19 -25.17 4.97
N TRP A 95 -6.38 -26.16 4.57
CA TRP A 95 -4.92 -25.98 4.47
C TRP A 95 -4.56 -24.88 3.46
N CYS A 96 -5.17 -24.86 2.27
CA CYS A 96 -4.96 -23.78 1.29
C CYS A 96 -5.40 -22.41 1.84
N LEU A 97 -6.51 -22.34 2.56
CA LEU A 97 -6.95 -21.11 3.22
C LEU A 97 -5.89 -20.61 4.21
N GLN A 98 -5.42 -21.48 5.10
CA GLN A 98 -4.48 -21.15 6.17
C GLN A 98 -3.10 -20.77 5.65
N PHE A 99 -2.57 -21.52 4.68
CA PHE A 99 -1.17 -21.42 4.27
C PHE A 99 -0.97 -20.74 2.92
N MET A 100 -2.03 -20.45 2.16
CA MET A 100 -1.93 -19.72 0.90
C MET A 100 -2.71 -18.41 0.91
N LEU A 101 -3.99 -18.44 1.25
CA LEU A 101 -4.83 -17.24 1.14
C LEU A 101 -4.61 -16.25 2.28
N ILE A 102 -4.62 -16.72 3.53
CA ILE A 102 -4.40 -15.86 4.70
C ILE A 102 -3.05 -15.12 4.62
N PRO A 103 -1.91 -15.76 4.29
CA PRO A 103 -0.64 -15.06 4.12
C PRO A 103 -0.67 -13.99 3.02
N LYS A 104 -1.41 -14.22 1.92
CA LYS A 104 -1.60 -13.21 0.86
C LYS A 104 -2.42 -12.02 1.34
N LEU A 105 -3.44 -12.25 2.18
CA LEU A 105 -4.27 -11.19 2.78
C LEU A 105 -3.54 -10.44 3.89
N LEU A 106 -2.63 -11.09 4.60
CA LEU A 106 -1.89 -10.49 5.70
C LEU A 106 -1.06 -9.28 5.23
N TRP A 107 -0.45 -9.34 4.05
CA TRP A 107 0.36 -8.25 3.53
C TRP A 107 -0.40 -6.92 3.35
N PRO A 108 -1.50 -6.85 2.58
CA PRO A 108 -2.27 -5.61 2.47
C PRO A 108 -2.87 -5.15 3.82
N LEU A 109 -3.24 -6.08 4.71
CA LEU A 109 -3.74 -5.75 6.06
C LEU A 109 -2.66 -5.14 6.97
N LEU A 110 -1.40 -5.51 6.79
CA LEU A 110 -0.28 -4.93 7.55
C LEU A 110 0.19 -3.58 6.99
N VAL A 111 0.12 -3.42 5.68
CA VAL A 111 0.74 -2.28 4.98
C VAL A 111 -0.21 -1.07 4.88
N TYR A 112 -1.52 -1.33 4.80
CA TYR A 112 -2.55 -0.30 4.62
C TYR A 112 -3.44 -0.15 5.83
N GLU A 113 -3.96 1.07 6.02
CA GLU A 113 -4.96 1.36 7.05
C GLU A 113 -6.34 0.87 6.59
N ILE A 114 -6.63 -0.41 6.84
CA ILE A 114 -7.92 -1.04 6.51
C ILE A 114 -8.80 -1.07 7.77
N CYS A 115 -10.02 -0.54 7.65
CA CYS A 115 -10.97 -0.49 8.77
C CYS A 115 -11.34 -1.90 9.29
N SER A 116 -11.50 -2.04 10.61
CA SER A 116 -11.87 -3.32 11.25
C SER A 116 -13.17 -3.91 10.68
N THR A 117 -14.16 -3.09 10.35
CA THR A 117 -15.42 -3.54 9.72
C THR A 117 -15.19 -4.26 8.39
N THR A 118 -14.18 -3.86 7.62
CA THR A 118 -13.80 -4.52 6.36
C THR A 118 -13.15 -5.87 6.64
N VAL A 119 -12.32 -5.95 7.68
CA VAL A 119 -11.70 -7.20 8.14
C VAL A 119 -12.74 -8.19 8.65
N GLU A 120 -13.70 -7.73 9.45
CA GLU A 120 -14.85 -8.54 9.93
C GLU A 120 -15.69 -9.08 8.77
N ALA A 121 -15.92 -8.28 7.72
CA ALA A 121 -16.62 -8.74 6.54
C ALA A 121 -15.85 -9.84 5.77
N ILE A 122 -14.51 -9.76 5.74
CA ILE A 122 -13.66 -10.83 5.18
C ILE A 122 -13.77 -12.08 6.05
N ASP A 123 -13.68 -11.96 7.37
CA ASP A 123 -13.80 -13.10 8.30
C ASP A 123 -15.17 -13.79 8.21
N ALA A 124 -16.25 -13.02 8.12
CA ALA A 124 -17.60 -13.55 7.91
C ALA A 124 -17.70 -14.37 6.61
N LYS A 125 -17.04 -13.92 5.52
CA LYS A 125 -16.96 -14.69 4.27
C LYS A 125 -16.16 -15.97 4.48
N ILE A 126 -14.98 -15.90 5.10
CA ILE A 126 -14.15 -17.08 5.39
C ILE A 126 -14.97 -18.13 6.14
N ASN A 127 -15.65 -17.73 7.22
CA ASN A 127 -16.52 -18.59 8.01
C ASN A 127 -17.65 -19.25 7.20
N LYS A 128 -18.22 -18.54 6.22
CA LYS A 128 -19.24 -19.10 5.32
C LYS A 128 -18.68 -20.19 4.40
N PHE A 129 -17.44 -20.06 3.94
CA PHE A 129 -16.80 -21.04 3.05
C PHE A 129 -16.27 -22.27 3.80
N THR A 130 -15.83 -22.12 5.06
CA THR A 130 -15.27 -23.23 5.85
C THR A 130 -16.32 -24.11 6.51
N ARG A 131 -17.55 -23.61 6.70
CA ARG A 131 -18.69 -24.39 7.24
C ARG A 131 -19.39 -25.29 6.21
N ARG A 132 -19.02 -25.18 4.94
CA ARG A 132 -19.53 -26.02 3.85
C ARG A 132 -18.68 -27.27 3.71
#